data_AF-A0A327L5G6-F1
#
_entry.id   AF-A0A327L5G6-F1
#
_cell.length_a   1.000
_cell.length_b   1.000
_cell.length_c   1.000
_cell.angle_alpha   90.00
_cell.angle_beta   90.00
_cell.angle_gamma   90.00
#
_symmetry.space_group_name_H-M   'P 1'
#
loop_
_entity.id
_entity.type
_entity.pdbx_description
1 polymer ?
#
loop_
_entity_poly.entity_id
_entity_poly.type
_entity_poly.pdbx_seq_one_letter_code
_entity_poly.pdbx_strand_id
1 'polypeptide(L)'
;MIIEITGQEGRRFWGVSKLSSGAESTNEPFIGAFAGRDGKKLVMADTDGYFTAELVDADTLSFCYAHAGGKTASSVVSCNEVKRAR
;
A
#
# COMPACT_ATOMS: atom_id res chain seq x y z
N MET A 1 -10.74 -0.84 0.51
CA MET A 1 -9.52 -0.03 0.71
C MET A 1 -9.39 0.93 -0.45
N ILE A 2 -9.04 2.18 -0.17
CA ILE A 2 -8.71 3.20 -1.19
C ILE A 2 -7.27 3.63 -0.95
N ILE A 3 -6.48 3.71 -2.02
CA ILE A 3 -5.12 4.26 -1.97
C ILE A 3 -5.14 5.57 -2.75
N GLU A 4 -4.92 6.68 -2.06
CA GLU A 4 -4.88 8.01 -2.65
C GLU A 4 -3.44 8.49 -2.74
N ILE A 5 -2.92 8.67 -3.96
CA ILE A 5 -1.58 9.20 -4.19
C ILE A 5 -1.67 10.72 -4.21
N THR A 6 -1.01 11.39 -3.28
CA THR A 6 -1.08 12.85 -3.13
C THR A 6 0.18 13.56 -3.65
N GLY A 7 1.27 12.82 -3.86
CA GLY A 7 2.47 13.36 -4.47
C GLY A 7 3.45 12.28 -4.94
N GLN A 8 4.32 12.67 -5.86
CA GLN A 8 5.37 11.83 -6.41
C GLN A 8 6.59 12.67 -6.76
N GLU A 9 7.78 12.16 -6.44
CA GLU A 9 9.08 12.71 -6.84
C GLU A 9 10.00 11.58 -7.32
N GLY A 10 10.28 11.57 -8.62
CA GLY A 10 11.04 10.51 -9.27
C GLY A 10 10.38 9.15 -9.03
N ARG A 11 11.11 8.26 -8.34
CA ARG A 11 10.65 6.89 -8.02
C ARG A 11 9.91 6.80 -6.69
N ARG A 12 9.87 7.87 -5.89
CA ARG A 12 9.20 7.91 -4.59
C ARG A 12 7.82 8.55 -4.74
N PHE A 13 6.85 8.05 -4.01
CA PHE A 13 5.50 8.60 -3.96
C PHE A 13 4.94 8.48 -2.55
N TRP A 14 3.95 9.29 -2.22
CA TRP A 14 3.32 9.29 -0.91
C TRP A 14 1.85 9.61 -1.04
N GLY A 15 1.11 9.27 0.01
CA GLY A 15 -0.34 9.29 -0.05
C GLY A 15 -0.98 8.91 1.26
N VAL A 16 -2.27 8.63 1.18
CA VAL A 16 -3.09 8.16 2.29
C VAL A 16 -3.83 6.91 1.86
N SER A 17 -3.70 5.83 2.62
CA SER A 17 -4.56 4.66 2.52
C SER A 17 -5.78 4.87 3.42
N LYS A 18 -6.96 4.60 2.86
CA LYS A 18 -8.23 4.58 3.59
C LYS A 18 -8.69 3.13 3.69
N LEU A 19 -8.54 2.54 4.88
CA LEU A 19 -9.04 1.22 5.20
C LEU A 19 -10.39 1.40 5.88
N SER A 20 -11.44 0.83 5.27
CA SER A 20 -12.77 0.76 5.87
C SER A 20 -12.99 -0.68 6.29
N SER A 21 -13.06 -0.92 7.60
CA SER A 21 -13.39 -2.23 8.17
C SER A 21 -14.60 -2.04 9.07
N GLY A 22 -15.78 -2.44 8.59
CA GLY A 22 -17.03 -2.24 9.32
C GLY A 22 -17.35 -0.76 9.56
N ALA A 23 -17.46 -0.37 10.83
CA ALA A 23 -17.84 1.00 11.25
C ALA A 23 -16.65 1.96 11.40
N GLU A 24 -15.42 1.48 11.30
CA GLU A 24 -14.21 2.30 11.45
C GLU A 24 -13.52 2.51 10.10
N SER A 25 -13.18 3.77 9.82
CA SER A 25 -12.31 4.16 8.73
C SER A 25 -11.03 4.75 9.29
N THR A 26 -9.89 4.12 8.97
CA THR A 26 -8.57 4.68 9.28
C THR A 26 -8.00 5.36 8.04
N ASN A 27 -7.42 6.54 8.25
CA ASN A 27 -6.63 7.25 7.25
C ASN A 27 -5.17 7.11 7.66
N GLU A 28 -4.40 6.36 6.88
CA GLU A 28 -3.01 6.04 7.20
C GLU A 28 -2.08 6.67 6.16
N PRO A 29 -1.20 7.60 6.56
CA PRO A 29 -0.21 8.13 5.64
C PRO A 29 0.82 7.04 5.31
N PHE A 30 1.22 6.97 4.05
CA PHE A 30 2.27 6.05 3.61
C PHE A 30 3.28 6.74 2.69
N ILE A 31 4.45 6.13 2.61
CA ILE A 31 5.45 6.42 1.57
C ILE A 31 5.78 5.14 0.82
N GLY A 32 5.92 5.25 -0.50
CA GLY A 32 6.27 4.16 -1.37
C GLY A 32 7.39 4.53 -2.33
N ALA A 33 8.02 3.50 -2.88
CA ALA A 33 8.96 3.64 -3.98
C ALA A 33 8.80 2.49 -4.97
N PHE A 34 8.98 2.80 -6.26
CA PHE A 34 9.17 1.75 -7.26
C PHE A 34 10.44 0.98 -6.93
N ALA A 35 10.34 -0.35 -6.87
CA ALA A 35 11.44 -1.30 -6.77
C ALA A 35 11.78 -1.88 -8.15
N GLY A 36 12.98 -2.46 -8.29
CA GLY A 36 13.40 -3.08 -9.56
C GLY A 36 13.81 -2.08 -10.65
N ARG A 37 13.94 -2.56 -11.90
CA ARG A 37 14.33 -1.72 -13.06
C ARG A 37 13.17 -1.49 -14.04
N ASP A 38 12.11 -2.28 -13.93
CA ASP A 38 10.96 -2.31 -14.83
C ASP A 38 9.83 -1.37 -14.41
N GLY A 39 9.91 -0.78 -13.21
CA GLY A 39 8.88 0.11 -12.68
C GLY A 39 7.57 -0.60 -12.33
N LYS A 40 7.59 -1.94 -12.25
CA LYS A 40 6.38 -2.72 -11.95
C LYS A 40 6.26 -3.09 -10.49
N LYS A 41 7.39 -3.27 -9.80
CA LYS A 41 7.40 -3.62 -8.38
C LYS A 41 7.43 -2.37 -7.54
N LEU A 42 6.79 -2.42 -6.38
CA LEU A 42 6.74 -1.31 -5.41
C LEU A 42 6.94 -1.87 -4.01
N VAL A 43 7.57 -1.05 -3.17
CA VAL A 43 7.62 -1.25 -1.72
C VAL A 43 7.02 -0.02 -1.09
N MET A 44 6.11 -0.20 -0.14
CA MET A 44 5.50 0.89 0.61
C MET A 44 5.59 0.60 2.11
N ALA A 45 5.59 1.66 2.90
CA ALA A 45 5.52 1.59 4.35
C ALA A 45 4.48 2.60 4.83
N ASP A 46 3.64 2.20 5.76
CA ASP A 46 2.75 3.08 6.50
C ASP A 46 3.24 3.20 7.96
N THR A 47 2.34 3.54 8.88
CA THR A 47 2.68 3.75 10.28
C THR A 47 2.99 2.47 11.05
N ASP A 48 2.60 1.30 10.56
CA ASP A 48 2.62 0.08 11.36
C ASP A 48 2.97 -1.20 10.59
N GLY A 49 3.06 -1.14 9.27
CA GLY A 49 3.45 -2.25 8.42
C GLY A 49 4.07 -1.85 7.11
N TYR A 50 4.24 -2.86 6.26
CA TYR A 50 4.85 -2.73 4.95
C TYR A 50 3.97 -3.38 3.89
N PHE A 51 3.99 -2.78 2.71
CA PHE A 51 3.37 -3.34 1.52
C PHE A 51 4.46 -3.73 0.53
N THR A 52 4.29 -4.89 -0.09
CA THR A 52 4.99 -5.26 -1.31
C THR A 52 3.97 -5.39 -2.42
N ALA A 53 4.20 -4.76 -3.55
CA ALA A 53 3.21 -4.67 -4.62
C ALA A 53 3.81 -4.82 -6.01
N GLU A 54 2.96 -5.21 -6.96
CA GLU A 54 3.27 -5.35 -8.37
C GLU A 54 2.12 -4.81 -9.22
N LEU A 55 2.45 -3.99 -10.22
CA LEU A 55 1.54 -3.61 -11.30
C LEU A 55 1.37 -4.81 -12.24
N VAL A 56 0.21 -5.44 -12.16
CA VAL A 56 -0.14 -6.60 -12.99
C VAL A 56 -0.50 -6.14 -14.42
N ASP A 57 -1.16 -4.98 -14.52
CA ASP A 57 -1.47 -4.29 -15.76
C ASP A 57 -1.48 -2.76 -15.53
N ALA A 58 -2.01 -1.98 -16.48
CA ALA A 58 -2.03 -0.51 -16.39
C ALA A 58 -2.91 0.05 -15.25
N ASP A 59 -3.88 -0.73 -14.80
CA ASP A 59 -4.93 -0.33 -13.87
C ASP A 59 -5.06 -1.24 -12.64
N THR A 60 -4.38 -2.38 -12.59
CA THR A 60 -4.46 -3.34 -11.49
C THR A 60 -3.14 -3.40 -10.70
N LEU A 61 -3.24 -3.13 -9.40
CA LEU A 61 -2.16 -3.30 -8.43
C LEU A 61 -2.45 -4.51 -7.54
N SER A 62 -1.57 -5.52 -7.58
CA SER A 62 -1.57 -6.63 -6.63
C SER A 62 -0.60 -6.33 -5.52
N PHE A 63 -0.99 -6.52 -4.26
CA PHE A 63 -0.13 -6.22 -3.13
C PHE A 63 -0.37 -7.15 -1.94
N CYS A 64 0.66 -7.34 -1.12
CA CYS A 64 0.58 -7.94 0.19
C CYS A 64 0.98 -6.92 1.26
N TYR A 65 0.14 -6.77 2.28
CA TYR A 65 0.45 -6.04 3.49
C TYR A 65 0.97 -7.00 4.56
N ALA A 66 1.99 -6.59 5.30
CA ALA A 66 2.55 -7.32 6.41
C ALA A 66 2.77 -6.37 7.61
N HIS A 67 2.20 -6.75 8.75
CA HIS A 67 2.37 -6.08 10.03
C HIS A 67 3.00 -7.06 11.02
N ALA A 68 4.20 -6.77 11.51
CA ALA A 68 4.97 -7.66 12.38
C ALA A 68 4.68 -7.43 13.88
N GLY A 69 3.39 -7.33 14.25
CA GLY A 69 2.93 -7.18 15.63
C GLY A 69 3.58 -6.03 16.39
N GLY A 70 3.58 -4.81 15.83
CA GLY A 70 4.28 -3.67 16.43
C GLY A 70 3.85 -3.38 17.88
N LYS A 71 2.68 -2.76 18.07
CA LYS A 71 2.11 -2.48 19.41
C LYS A 71 1.23 -3.62 19.95
N THR A 72 0.94 -4.63 19.13
CA THR A 72 0.07 -5.77 19.46
C THR A 72 0.89 -7.05 19.36
N ALA A 73 0.56 -8.09 20.12
CA ALA A 73 1.32 -9.35 20.09
C ALA A 73 1.05 -10.24 18.85
N SER A 74 0.33 -9.71 17.84
CA SER A 74 -0.18 -10.49 16.70
C SER A 74 0.41 -9.99 15.39
N SER A 75 0.93 -10.92 14.60
CA SER A 75 1.36 -10.65 13.23
C SER A 75 0.21 -10.87 12.25
N VAL A 76 0.11 -10.02 11.22
CA VAL A 76 -0.91 -10.12 10.18
C VAL A 76 -0.26 -10.02 8.80
N VAL A 77 -0.68 -10.88 7.89
CA VAL A 77 -0.36 -10.80 6.46
C VAL A 77 -1.64 -10.96 5.66
N SER A 78 -1.87 -10.08 4.68
CA SER A 78 -3.02 -10.16 3.77
C SER A 78 -2.62 -9.68 2.39
N CYS A 79 -3.05 -10.41 1.36
CA CYS A 79 -2.78 -10.07 -0.05
C CYS A 79 -4.09 -9.79 -0.77
N ASN A 80 -4.12 -8.70 -1.54
CA ASN A 80 -5.31 -8.21 -2.23
C ASN A 80 -4.94 -7.57 -3.57
N GLU A 81 -5.95 -7.35 -4.39
CA GLU A 81 -5.84 -6.57 -5.62
C GLU A 81 -6.74 -5.34 -5.55
N VAL A 82 -6.24 -4.22 -6.05
CA VAL A 82 -7.03 -3.01 -6.23
C VAL A 82 -6.93 -2.53 -7.66
N LYS A 83 -8.05 -1.98 -8.15
CA LYS A 83 -8.14 -1.37 -9.47
C LYS A 83 -8.12 0.14 -9.34
N ARG A 84 -7.47 0.82 -10.29
CA ARG A 84 -7.51 2.27 -10.44
C ARG A 84 -8.96 2.74 -10.52
N ALA A 85 -9.32 3.68 -9.65
CA ALA A 85 -10.61 4.37 -9.75
C ALA A 85 -10.62 5.27 -10.99
N ARG A 86 -11.73 5.29 -11.72
CA ARG A 86 -11.94 6.17 -12.88
C ARG A 86 -12.37 7.57 -12.46
#